data_AF-A0A8T1GB71-F1
#
_entry.id   AF-A0A8T1GB71-F1
#
_cell.length_a   1.000
_cell.length_b   1.000
_cell.length_c   1.000
_cell.angle_alpha   90.00
_cell.angle_beta   90.00
_cell.angle_gamma   90.00
#
_symmetry.space_group_name_H-M   'P 1'
#
loop_
_entity.id
_entity.type
_entity.pdbx_description
1 polymer ?
#
loop_
_entity_poly.entity_id
_entity_poly.type
_entity_poly.pdbx_seq_one_letter_code
_entity_poly.pdbx_strand_id
1 'polypeptide(L)'
;MNPKKLMVEEPMYFIFNVALSSSWGSKPPNAGSSGCYGDGTDNKTNAICDAFPMYMKVDYIRVYQDVSEGSSMAYGCDPSSHPTKQWIEDNIDDYQDDDNLVVEVSGMAFCNSDDDCTISTSGSSAVTTGTCNSEGRCECSSDSWTGPRCTETASNEDGDNLYGPPILVALLIAAVVCVATFITVLYKVTQAKRNGARMRDQALKMEHAKHIQTAGADSVDEGTKVAKEPHSNNFV
;
A
#
# COMPACT_ATOMS: atom_id res chain seq x y z
N MET A 1 -16.54 -50.04 -1.57
CA MET A 1 -16.32 -48.94 -0.60
C MET A 1 -16.99 -47.72 -1.21
N ASN A 2 -18.01 -47.14 -0.58
CA ASN A 2 -18.67 -45.95 -1.14
C ASN A 2 -17.70 -44.76 -1.00
N PRO A 3 -17.52 -43.94 -2.05
CA PRO A 3 -16.69 -42.74 -1.94
C PRO A 3 -17.25 -41.85 -0.83
N LYS A 4 -16.37 -41.43 0.09
CA LYS A 4 -16.70 -40.39 1.05
C LYS A 4 -16.89 -39.11 0.24
N LYS A 5 -18.13 -38.64 0.14
CA LYS A 5 -18.42 -37.33 -0.44
C LYS A 5 -17.80 -36.29 0.48
N LEU A 6 -16.85 -35.52 -0.03
CA LEU A 6 -16.34 -34.33 0.65
C LEU A 6 -17.54 -33.38 0.81
N MET A 7 -17.77 -32.88 2.02
CA MET A 7 -18.76 -31.82 2.20
C MET A 7 -18.21 -30.53 1.57
N VAL A 8 -19.11 -29.65 1.13
CA VAL A 8 -18.69 -28.35 0.59
C VAL A 8 -18.14 -27.52 1.75
N GLU A 9 -16.84 -27.23 1.71
CA GLU A 9 -16.11 -26.50 2.76
C GLU A 9 -16.19 -24.98 2.59
N GLU A 10 -16.58 -24.49 1.41
CA GLU A 10 -16.62 -23.07 1.09
C GLU A 10 -17.97 -22.40 1.41
N PRO A 11 -17.98 -21.09 1.72
CA PRO A 11 -19.23 -20.35 1.93
C PRO A 11 -20.09 -20.38 0.67
N MET A 12 -21.34 -20.81 0.82
CA MET A 12 -22.32 -20.93 -0.26
C MET A 12 -23.41 -19.87 -0.18
N TYR A 13 -24.07 -19.64 -1.31
CA TYR A 13 -25.26 -18.79 -1.42
C TYR A 13 -26.54 -19.64 -1.52
N PHE A 14 -27.64 -19.15 -0.96
CA PHE A 14 -28.97 -19.71 -1.20
C PHE A 14 -29.60 -19.02 -2.41
N ILE A 15 -29.93 -19.81 -3.43
CA ILE A 15 -30.60 -19.32 -4.64
C ILE A 15 -32.00 -19.93 -4.70
N PHE A 16 -33.01 -19.06 -4.80
CA PHE A 16 -34.40 -19.47 -5.00
C PHE A 16 -34.86 -19.00 -6.37
N ASN A 17 -35.03 -19.94 -7.29
CA ASN A 17 -35.53 -19.68 -8.63
C ASN A 17 -36.72 -20.59 -8.95
N VAL A 18 -37.60 -20.12 -9.83
CA VAL A 18 -38.61 -20.97 -10.46
C VAL A 18 -38.23 -21.11 -11.92
N ALA A 19 -38.10 -22.35 -12.37
CA ALA A 19 -37.81 -22.67 -13.76
C ALA A 19 -38.68 -23.84 -14.22
N LEU A 20 -39.06 -23.80 -15.50
CA LEU A 20 -39.71 -24.91 -16.20
C LEU A 20 -38.77 -25.36 -17.32
N SER A 21 -38.42 -26.65 -17.33
CA SER A 21 -37.55 -27.22 -18.36
C SER A 21 -38.08 -28.57 -18.80
N SER A 22 -38.22 -28.76 -20.11
CA SER A 22 -38.59 -30.06 -20.70
C SER A 22 -37.54 -31.14 -20.43
N SER A 23 -36.28 -30.74 -20.24
CA SER A 23 -35.18 -31.66 -19.92
C SER A 23 -35.25 -32.19 -18.49
N TRP A 24 -35.96 -31.50 -17.60
CA TRP A 24 -36.19 -31.92 -16.21
C TRP A 24 -37.56 -32.59 -16.00
N GLY A 25 -38.24 -32.95 -17.09
CA GLY A 25 -39.53 -33.65 -17.06
C GLY A 25 -40.76 -32.74 -16.93
N SER A 26 -40.58 -31.42 -16.84
CA SER A 26 -41.70 -30.48 -16.86
C SER A 26 -42.21 -30.31 -18.28
N LYS A 27 -43.40 -30.82 -18.59
CA LYS A 27 -44.09 -30.58 -19.86
C LYS A 27 -45.38 -29.83 -19.60
N PRO A 28 -45.63 -28.70 -20.30
CA PRO A 28 -46.93 -28.07 -20.23
C PRO A 28 -48.00 -29.05 -20.77
N PRO A 29 -49.24 -28.97 -20.27
CA PRO A 29 -50.33 -29.65 -20.93
C PRO A 29 -50.37 -29.25 -22.41
N ASN A 30 -50.60 -30.21 -23.32
CA ASN A 30 -50.63 -30.00 -24.78
C ASN A 30 -49.31 -29.54 -25.46
N ALA A 31 -48.16 -29.89 -24.87
CA ALA A 31 -46.85 -29.65 -25.48
C ALA A 31 -46.77 -30.20 -26.93
N GLY A 32 -46.57 -29.30 -27.91
CA GLY A 32 -46.41 -29.63 -29.33
C GLY A 32 -47.65 -29.45 -30.21
N SER A 33 -48.84 -29.28 -29.63
CA SER A 33 -50.10 -29.12 -30.40
C SER A 33 -50.54 -27.66 -30.52
N SER A 34 -50.50 -26.91 -29.42
CA SER A 34 -50.95 -25.50 -29.36
C SER A 34 -50.11 -24.60 -28.47
N GLY A 35 -49.19 -25.14 -27.66
CA GLY A 35 -48.44 -24.39 -26.63
C GLY A 35 -48.93 -24.75 -25.22
N CYS A 36 -48.59 -23.96 -24.20
CA CYS A 36 -49.13 -24.13 -22.83
C CYS A 36 -50.54 -23.50 -22.72
N TYR A 37 -51.43 -23.87 -23.63
CA TYR A 37 -52.81 -23.38 -23.66
C TYR A 37 -53.78 -24.53 -23.44
N GLY A 38 -54.79 -24.25 -22.62
CA GLY A 38 -55.93 -25.12 -22.48
C GLY A 38 -56.70 -25.23 -23.80
N ASP A 39 -57.09 -26.45 -24.18
CA ASP A 39 -57.88 -26.71 -25.39
C ASP A 39 -59.39 -26.85 -25.10
N GLY A 40 -59.80 -26.63 -23.85
CA GLY A 40 -61.19 -26.75 -23.43
C GLY A 40 -61.68 -28.17 -23.20
N THR A 41 -60.84 -29.20 -23.41
CA THR A 41 -61.27 -30.61 -23.35
C THR A 41 -61.11 -31.25 -21.98
N ASP A 42 -60.09 -30.84 -21.21
CA ASP A 42 -59.84 -31.30 -19.85
C ASP A 42 -59.75 -30.14 -18.86
N ASN A 43 -60.69 -30.10 -17.91
CA ASN A 43 -60.79 -29.04 -16.91
C ASN A 43 -59.50 -28.87 -16.09
N LYS A 44 -58.78 -29.96 -15.80
CA LYS A 44 -57.56 -29.89 -14.99
C LYS A 44 -56.39 -29.28 -15.78
N THR A 45 -56.22 -29.68 -17.02
CA THR A 45 -55.25 -29.13 -17.99
C THR A 45 -55.48 -27.65 -18.22
N ASN A 46 -56.72 -27.24 -18.51
CA ASN A 46 -57.07 -25.84 -18.74
C ASN A 46 -56.73 -24.96 -17.53
N ALA A 47 -57.07 -25.42 -16.32
CA ALA A 47 -56.78 -24.67 -15.09
C ALA A 47 -55.28 -24.45 -14.84
N ILE A 48 -54.41 -25.39 -15.25
CA ILE A 48 -52.95 -25.24 -15.13
C ILE A 48 -52.43 -24.20 -16.12
N CYS A 49 -52.92 -24.24 -17.37
CA CYS A 49 -52.53 -23.28 -18.39
C CYS A 49 -53.00 -21.85 -18.07
N ASP A 50 -54.22 -21.70 -17.54
CA ASP A 50 -54.81 -20.42 -17.15
C ASP A 50 -54.17 -19.82 -15.89
N ALA A 51 -53.41 -20.61 -15.11
CA ALA A 51 -52.74 -20.14 -13.90
C ALA A 51 -51.51 -19.27 -14.16
N PHE A 52 -51.05 -19.14 -15.42
CA PHE A 52 -49.92 -18.29 -15.77
C PHE A 52 -50.34 -16.82 -15.93
N PRO A 53 -49.52 -15.86 -15.43
CA PRO A 53 -48.24 -16.05 -14.75
C PRO A 53 -48.39 -16.53 -13.29
N MET A 54 -47.57 -17.50 -12.90
CA MET A 54 -47.48 -17.98 -11.52
C MET A 54 -46.38 -17.24 -10.75
N TYR A 55 -46.56 -17.08 -9.44
CA TYR A 55 -45.63 -16.38 -8.57
C TYR A 55 -45.18 -17.26 -7.41
N MET A 56 -43.87 -17.35 -7.19
CA MET A 56 -43.32 -17.89 -5.94
C MET A 56 -43.32 -16.80 -4.89
N LYS A 57 -44.02 -17.06 -3.78
CA LYS A 57 -44.03 -16.17 -2.61
C LYS A 57 -43.22 -16.82 -1.49
N VAL A 58 -42.22 -16.09 -1.01
CA VAL A 58 -41.41 -16.48 0.14
C VAL A 58 -41.77 -15.54 1.28
N ASP A 59 -42.30 -16.08 2.37
CA ASP A 59 -42.70 -15.29 3.54
C ASP A 59 -41.48 -14.92 4.39
N TYR A 60 -40.67 -15.90 4.76
CA TYR A 60 -39.39 -15.67 5.41
C TYR A 60 -38.41 -16.81 5.14
N ILE A 61 -37.12 -16.48 5.25
CA ILE A 61 -36.01 -17.44 5.27
C ILE A 61 -35.33 -17.29 6.62
N ARG A 62 -34.95 -18.40 7.25
CA ARG A 62 -34.11 -18.40 8.44
C ARG A 62 -32.91 -19.29 8.20
N VAL A 63 -31.72 -18.72 8.39
CA VAL A 63 -30.45 -19.43 8.35
C VAL A 63 -29.94 -19.49 9.77
N TYR A 64 -29.59 -20.69 10.21
CA TYR A 64 -29.04 -20.93 11.53
C TYR A 64 -27.63 -21.47 11.35
N GLN A 65 -26.68 -20.84 12.02
CA GLN A 65 -25.37 -21.42 12.25
C GLN A 65 -25.44 -22.13 13.61
N ASP A 66 -24.95 -23.37 13.65
CA ASP A 66 -24.86 -24.11 14.91
C ASP A 66 -23.72 -23.54 15.75
N VAL A 67 -24.08 -22.88 16.85
CA VAL A 67 -23.17 -22.27 17.81
C VAL A 67 -23.08 -23.06 19.12
N SER A 68 -23.65 -24.27 19.16
CA SER A 68 -23.65 -25.10 20.37
C SER A 68 -22.25 -25.58 20.75
N GLU A 69 -22.02 -25.76 22.06
CA GLU A 69 -20.78 -26.37 22.54
C GLU A 69 -20.67 -27.80 22.01
N GLY A 70 -19.62 -28.07 21.24
CA GLY A 70 -19.41 -29.35 20.56
C GLY A 70 -19.82 -29.39 19.09
N SER A 71 -20.30 -28.28 18.53
CA SER A 71 -20.49 -28.17 17.08
C SER A 71 -19.16 -28.32 16.35
N SER A 72 -19.15 -29.06 15.24
CA SER A 72 -18.01 -29.17 14.33
C SER A 72 -17.94 -28.01 13.33
N MET A 73 -18.89 -27.07 13.38
CA MET A 73 -18.94 -25.91 12.50
C MET A 73 -17.87 -24.90 12.91
N ALA A 74 -16.96 -24.60 12.00
CA ALA A 74 -15.97 -23.54 12.18
C ALA A 74 -16.56 -22.20 11.71
N TYR A 75 -16.41 -21.15 12.52
CA TYR A 75 -16.93 -19.81 12.23
C TYR A 75 -15.83 -18.76 12.43
N GLY A 76 -15.94 -17.65 11.71
CA GLY A 76 -14.98 -16.54 11.75
C GLY A 76 -14.05 -16.49 10.53
N CYS A 77 -13.16 -15.52 10.51
CA CYS A 77 -12.28 -15.25 9.36
C CYS A 77 -11.05 -16.17 9.31
N ASP A 78 -10.63 -16.75 10.44
CA ASP A 78 -9.45 -17.62 10.54
C ASP A 78 -9.72 -18.83 11.45
N PRO A 79 -10.60 -19.75 11.04
CA PRO A 79 -10.86 -20.97 11.79
C PRO A 79 -9.67 -21.93 11.75
N SER A 80 -9.24 -22.43 12.92
CA SER A 80 -8.07 -23.31 13.04
C SER A 80 -8.18 -24.67 12.32
N SER A 81 -9.38 -25.05 11.89
CA SER A 81 -9.60 -26.25 11.06
C SER A 81 -9.36 -26.01 9.57
N HIS A 82 -9.13 -24.77 9.14
CA HIS A 82 -8.95 -24.41 7.74
C HIS A 82 -7.48 -24.08 7.43
N PRO A 83 -7.08 -24.22 6.16
CA PRO A 83 -5.81 -23.72 5.62
C PRO A 83 -5.46 -22.32 6.11
N THR A 84 -4.24 -22.15 6.59
CA THR A 84 -3.70 -20.81 6.83
C THR A 84 -3.41 -20.11 5.50
N LYS A 85 -3.32 -18.78 5.51
CA LYS A 85 -2.88 -18.00 4.33
C LYS A 85 -1.61 -18.59 3.69
N GLN A 86 -0.58 -18.86 4.49
CA GLN A 86 0.67 -19.45 4.00
C GLN A 86 0.45 -20.83 3.37
N TRP A 87 -0.39 -21.68 3.96
CA TRP A 87 -0.66 -23.00 3.38
C TRP A 87 -1.37 -22.90 2.03
N ILE A 88 -2.30 -21.94 1.87
CA ILE A 88 -2.97 -21.67 0.59
C ILE A 88 -1.96 -21.20 -0.45
N GLU A 89 -1.09 -20.23 -0.10
CA GLU A 89 -0.05 -19.73 -0.99
C GLU A 89 0.93 -20.83 -1.41
N ASP A 90 1.34 -21.69 -0.48
CA ASP A 90 2.27 -22.81 -0.73
C ASP A 90 1.63 -23.94 -1.57
N ASN A 91 0.29 -23.98 -1.70
CA ASN A 91 -0.46 -25.00 -2.44
C ASN A 91 -1.45 -24.35 -3.41
N ILE A 92 -1.06 -23.25 -4.06
CA ILE A 92 -1.96 -22.44 -4.88
C ILE A 92 -2.66 -23.23 -5.99
N ASP A 93 -2.00 -24.27 -6.52
CA ASP A 93 -2.54 -25.17 -7.54
C ASP A 93 -3.81 -25.92 -7.10
N ASP A 94 -4.05 -26.07 -5.80
CA ASP A 94 -5.29 -26.66 -5.26
C ASP A 94 -6.44 -25.63 -5.18
N TYR A 95 -6.12 -24.33 -5.28
CA TYR A 95 -7.05 -23.21 -5.06
C TYR A 95 -7.28 -22.34 -6.30
N GLN A 96 -6.63 -22.66 -7.42
CA GLN A 96 -6.89 -22.04 -8.71
C GLN A 96 -6.96 -23.07 -9.83
N ASP A 97 -7.62 -22.69 -10.91
CA ASP A 97 -7.57 -23.41 -12.18
C ASP A 97 -7.48 -22.41 -13.35
N ASP A 98 -7.45 -22.93 -14.58
CA ASP A 98 -7.31 -22.10 -15.79
C ASP A 98 -8.47 -21.09 -15.98
N ASP A 99 -9.63 -21.32 -15.34
CA ASP A 99 -10.82 -20.47 -15.43
C ASP A 99 -11.03 -19.59 -14.18
N ASN A 100 -10.40 -19.91 -13.04
CA ASN A 100 -10.53 -19.23 -11.76
C ASN A 100 -9.17 -19.05 -11.07
N LEU A 101 -8.42 -18.06 -11.55
CA LEU A 101 -7.11 -17.70 -11.00
C LEU A 101 -7.24 -16.96 -9.66
N VAL A 102 -6.35 -17.26 -8.71
CA VAL A 102 -6.20 -16.39 -7.53
C VAL A 102 -5.58 -15.08 -7.99
N VAL A 103 -6.36 -14.01 -7.94
CA VAL A 103 -5.94 -12.65 -8.31
C VAL A 103 -5.98 -11.75 -7.09
N GLU A 104 -4.90 -10.98 -6.88
CA GLU A 104 -4.92 -9.91 -5.90
C GLU A 104 -5.87 -8.81 -6.35
N VAL A 105 -6.89 -8.53 -5.55
CA VAL A 105 -7.84 -7.44 -5.82
C VAL A 105 -7.37 -6.20 -5.10
N SER A 106 -7.00 -5.17 -5.87
CA SER A 106 -6.70 -3.84 -5.33
C SER A 106 -7.98 -3.01 -5.26
N GLY A 107 -8.44 -2.72 -4.04
CA GLY A 107 -9.67 -1.98 -3.78
C GLY A 107 -10.95 -2.81 -3.84
N MET A 108 -12.09 -2.16 -4.09
CA MET A 108 -13.42 -2.77 -4.21
C MET A 108 -14.07 -3.30 -2.91
N ALA A 109 -13.46 -3.12 -1.74
CA ALA A 109 -14.20 -3.29 -0.49
C ALA A 109 -15.31 -2.23 -0.36
N PHE A 110 -16.40 -2.59 0.31
CA PHE A 110 -17.41 -1.63 0.71
C PHE A 110 -16.85 -0.61 1.71
N CYS A 111 -17.17 0.66 1.48
CA CYS A 111 -16.75 1.78 2.32
C CYS A 111 -17.86 2.83 2.46
N ASN A 112 -17.79 3.61 3.54
CA ASN A 112 -18.64 4.78 3.76
C ASN A 112 -17.85 6.09 3.73
N SER A 113 -16.55 6.04 4.04
CA SER A 113 -15.63 7.18 4.00
C SER A 113 -14.23 6.74 3.58
N ASP A 114 -13.37 7.68 3.22
CA ASP A 114 -11.97 7.41 2.86
C ASP A 114 -11.19 6.68 3.97
N ASP A 115 -11.60 6.86 5.23
CA ASP A 115 -10.99 6.19 6.39
C ASP A 115 -11.16 4.66 6.34
N ASP A 116 -12.21 4.15 5.67
CA ASP A 116 -12.40 2.70 5.48
C ASP A 116 -11.36 2.08 4.53
N CYS A 117 -10.77 2.91 3.68
CA CYS A 117 -9.91 2.53 2.56
C CYS A 117 -8.46 2.95 2.79
N THR A 118 -8.09 3.32 4.01
CA THR A 118 -6.73 3.73 4.30
C THR A 118 -6.18 3.18 5.60
N ILE A 119 -4.87 2.97 5.65
CA ILE A 119 -4.20 2.60 6.91
C ILE A 119 -4.41 3.69 7.96
N SER A 120 -4.79 3.28 9.17
CA SER A 120 -5.01 4.19 10.30
C SER A 120 -3.76 5.01 10.61
N THR A 121 -3.94 6.32 10.78
CA THR A 121 -2.84 7.25 11.09
C THR A 121 -2.15 6.86 12.40
N SER A 122 -0.98 6.25 12.31
CA SER A 122 -0.15 5.92 13.46
C SER A 122 0.95 6.98 13.60
N GLY A 123 0.65 8.09 14.27
CA GLY A 123 1.61 9.17 14.55
C GLY A 123 1.36 10.47 13.76
N SER A 124 2.43 11.18 13.38
CA SER A 124 2.38 12.54 12.79
C SER A 124 2.27 12.58 11.26
N SER A 125 2.06 11.44 10.59
CA SER A 125 1.94 11.36 9.15
C SER A 125 0.78 10.46 8.78
N ALA A 126 -0.28 11.07 8.26
CA ALA A 126 -1.39 10.35 7.64
C ALA A 126 -0.98 10.00 6.21
N VAL A 127 -0.94 8.71 5.90
CA VAL A 127 -0.70 8.22 4.54
C VAL A 127 -2.06 7.79 4.00
N THR A 128 -2.54 8.46 2.96
CA THR A 128 -3.75 8.07 2.24
C THR A 128 -3.40 7.00 1.22
N THR A 129 -3.84 5.77 1.51
CA THR A 129 -3.54 4.56 0.74
C THR A 129 -4.69 4.16 -0.19
N GLY A 130 -5.88 4.69 0.08
CA GLY A 130 -7.04 4.62 -0.80
C GLY A 130 -8.13 5.61 -0.40
N THR A 131 -9.15 5.71 -1.24
CA THR A 131 -10.32 6.59 -1.07
C THR A 131 -11.62 5.83 -1.32
N CYS A 132 -12.71 6.29 -0.73
CA CYS A 132 -14.04 5.74 -0.97
C CYS A 132 -14.71 6.45 -2.13
N ASN A 133 -14.88 5.74 -3.24
CA ASN A 133 -15.48 6.31 -4.45
C ASN A 133 -16.99 6.54 -4.28
N SER A 134 -17.60 7.20 -5.27
CA SER A 134 -19.04 7.52 -5.26
C SER A 134 -19.98 6.31 -5.27
N GLU A 135 -19.46 5.12 -5.60
CA GLU A 135 -20.21 3.86 -5.62
C GLU A 135 -20.13 3.12 -4.27
N GLY A 136 -19.45 3.71 -3.28
CA GLY A 136 -19.21 3.09 -1.98
C GLY A 136 -18.23 1.93 -2.10
N ARG A 137 -17.18 2.08 -2.91
CA ARG A 137 -16.08 1.12 -3.07
C ARG A 137 -14.73 1.78 -2.85
N CYS A 138 -13.82 1.05 -2.21
CA CYS A 138 -12.45 1.50 -2.05
C CYS A 138 -11.71 1.53 -3.40
N GLU A 139 -10.95 2.59 -3.62
CA GLU A 139 -10.07 2.78 -4.77
C GLU A 139 -8.67 3.11 -4.24
N CYS A 140 -7.67 2.33 -4.62
CA CYS A 140 -6.31 2.48 -4.08
C CYS A 140 -5.62 3.69 -4.71
N SER A 141 -4.85 4.42 -3.91
CA SER A 141 -4.24 5.68 -4.34
C SER A 141 -3.08 5.50 -5.33
N SER A 142 -2.52 4.29 -5.39
CA SER A 142 -1.45 3.91 -6.32
C SER A 142 -1.30 2.40 -6.37
N ASP A 143 -0.58 1.90 -7.38
CA ASP A 143 -0.21 0.48 -7.52
C ASP A 143 0.74 -0.01 -6.40
N SER A 144 1.20 0.88 -5.51
CA SER A 144 1.94 0.50 -4.30
C SER A 144 1.05 -0.02 -3.18
N TRP A 145 -0.27 0.14 -3.30
CA TRP A 145 -1.26 -0.30 -2.32
C TRP A 145 -2.23 -1.28 -2.98
N THR A 146 -2.48 -2.39 -2.30
CA THR A 146 -3.35 -3.48 -2.76
C THR A 146 -4.28 -3.94 -1.63
N GLY A 147 -5.04 -4.98 -1.93
CA GLY A 147 -6.04 -5.57 -1.06
C GLY A 147 -7.37 -4.81 -1.10
N PRO A 148 -8.45 -5.42 -0.60
CA PRO A 148 -9.79 -4.88 -0.78
C PRO A 148 -9.99 -3.47 -0.23
N ARG A 149 -9.30 -3.14 0.87
CA ARG A 149 -9.34 -1.83 1.54
C ARG A 149 -8.09 -0.97 1.29
N CYS A 150 -7.21 -1.37 0.36
CA CYS A 150 -5.96 -0.63 0.07
C CYS A 150 -5.02 -0.49 1.27
N THR A 151 -5.14 -1.38 2.26
CA THR A 151 -4.34 -1.36 3.49
C THR A 151 -3.12 -2.26 3.43
N GLU A 152 -2.92 -2.98 2.33
CA GLU A 152 -1.78 -3.87 2.12
C GLU A 152 -0.82 -3.24 1.11
N THR A 153 0.47 -3.46 1.30
CA THR A 153 1.46 -3.05 0.30
C THR A 153 1.45 -4.06 -0.83
N ALA A 154 1.39 -3.60 -2.08
CA ALA A 154 1.55 -4.49 -3.22
C ALA A 154 2.92 -5.16 -3.16
N SER A 155 2.99 -6.46 -3.44
CA SER A 155 4.24 -7.18 -3.66
C SER A 155 4.32 -7.56 -5.12
N ASN A 156 5.20 -6.91 -5.88
CA ASN A 156 5.50 -7.33 -7.24
C ASN A 156 6.78 -8.17 -7.25
N GLU A 157 6.69 -9.40 -7.76
CA GLU A 157 7.86 -10.22 -8.11
C GLU A 157 8.57 -9.66 -9.36
N ASP A 158 7.83 -8.97 -10.23
CA ASP A 158 8.38 -8.19 -11.33
C ASP A 158 8.78 -6.80 -10.81
N GLY A 159 10.08 -6.64 -10.52
CA GLY A 159 10.71 -5.53 -9.78
C GLY A 159 10.63 -4.12 -10.39
N ASP A 160 9.56 -3.79 -11.11
CA ASP A 160 9.38 -2.51 -11.77
C ASP A 160 8.41 -1.64 -10.97
N ASN A 161 8.98 -0.83 -10.07
CA ASN A 161 8.38 0.34 -9.41
C ASN A 161 7.65 0.14 -8.08
N LEU A 162 8.28 -0.45 -7.07
CA LEU A 162 7.86 -0.19 -5.68
C LEU A 162 8.99 0.30 -4.78
N TYR A 163 8.66 1.37 -4.06
CA TYR A 163 9.43 2.10 -3.05
C TYR A 163 10.59 2.98 -3.55
N GLY A 164 10.28 4.27 -3.74
CA GLY A 164 11.24 5.36 -3.94
C GLY A 164 10.89 6.27 -5.11
N PRO A 165 11.42 7.51 -5.15
CA PRO A 165 11.40 8.28 -6.39
C PRO A 165 12.07 7.46 -7.51
N PRO A 166 11.65 7.62 -8.79
CA PRO A 166 12.22 6.87 -9.90
C PRO A 166 13.75 6.84 -9.81
N ILE A 167 14.39 5.68 -10.01
CA ILE A 167 15.84 5.50 -9.82
C ILE A 167 16.65 6.57 -10.57
N LEU A 168 16.21 6.96 -11.77
CA LEU A 168 16.82 8.06 -12.53
C LEU A 168 16.80 9.40 -11.78
N VAL A 169 15.67 9.73 -11.14
CA VAL A 169 15.53 10.96 -10.33
C VAL A 169 16.45 10.90 -9.11
N ALA A 170 16.51 9.76 -8.42
CA ALA A 170 17.40 9.57 -7.28
C ALA A 170 18.88 9.70 -7.67
N LEU A 171 19.29 9.12 -8.80
CA LEU A 171 20.66 9.22 -9.33
C LEU A 171 21.02 10.64 -9.73
N LEU A 172 20.10 11.39 -10.34
CA LEU A 172 20.33 12.80 -10.69
C LEU A 172 20.55 13.67 -9.45
N ILE A 173 19.71 13.49 -8.42
CA ILE A 173 19.85 14.23 -7.15
C ILE A 173 21.20 13.90 -6.50
N ALA A 174 21.57 12.63 -6.43
CA ALA A 174 22.85 12.20 -5.88
C ALA A 174 24.04 12.82 -6.63
N ALA A 175 24.01 12.82 -7.96
CA ALA A 175 25.05 13.43 -8.80
C ALA A 175 25.18 14.93 -8.53
N VAL A 176 24.07 15.66 -8.41
CA VAL A 176 24.08 17.10 -8.11
C VAL A 176 24.72 17.37 -6.74
N VAL A 177 24.39 16.57 -5.73
CA VAL A 177 24.97 16.70 -4.38
C VAL A 177 26.47 16.40 -4.39
N CYS A 178 26.92 15.37 -5.10
CA CYS A 178 28.35 15.06 -5.28
C CYS A 178 29.10 16.20 -5.97
N VAL A 179 28.52 16.81 -7.01
CA VAL A 179 29.15 17.93 -7.71
C VAL A 179 29.21 19.17 -6.83
N ALA A 180 28.13 19.50 -6.10
CA ALA A 180 28.09 20.65 -5.20
C ALA A 180 29.09 20.51 -4.04
N THR A 181 29.20 19.31 -3.47
CA THR A 181 30.21 19.01 -2.43
C THR A 181 31.63 19.10 -2.96
N PHE A 182 31.88 18.63 -4.19
CA PHE A 182 33.20 18.76 -4.82
C PHE A 182 33.58 20.23 -5.08
N ILE A 183 32.65 21.03 -5.61
CA ILE A 183 32.85 22.46 -5.86
C ILE A 183 33.13 23.21 -4.55
N THR A 184 32.37 22.93 -3.49
CA THR A 184 32.56 23.58 -2.19
C THR A 184 33.91 23.22 -1.57
N VAL A 185 34.37 21.97 -1.67
CA VAL A 185 35.71 21.57 -1.22
C VAL A 185 36.80 22.30 -2.02
N LEU A 186 36.71 22.36 -3.34
CA LEU A 186 37.68 23.08 -4.18
C LEU A 186 37.71 24.58 -3.86
N TYR A 187 36.55 25.19 -3.63
CA TYR A 187 36.45 26.59 -3.23
C TYR A 187 37.11 26.84 -1.87
N LYS A 188 36.90 25.96 -0.89
CA LYS A 188 37.54 26.06 0.43
C LYS A 188 39.06 25.85 0.36
N VAL A 189 39.54 24.90 -0.44
CA VAL A 189 40.99 24.66 -0.65
C VAL A 189 41.65 25.85 -1.34
N THR A 190 41.03 26.43 -2.36
CA THR A 190 41.56 27.62 -3.03
C THR A 190 41.52 28.86 -2.12
N GLN A 191 40.48 29.03 -1.31
CA GLN A 191 40.45 30.04 -0.25
C GLN A 191 41.58 29.86 0.76
N ALA A 192 41.78 28.64 1.27
CA ALA A 192 42.85 28.33 2.23
C ALA A 192 44.24 28.61 1.64
N LYS A 193 44.48 28.25 0.37
CA LYS A 193 45.71 28.59 -0.35
C LYS A 193 45.90 30.09 -0.49
N ARG A 194 44.86 30.84 -0.84
CA ARG A 194 44.90 32.32 -0.96
C ARG A 194 45.16 32.99 0.39
N ASN A 195 44.53 32.50 1.46
CA ASN A 195 44.73 33.04 2.81
C ASN A 195 46.13 32.68 3.34
N GLY A 196 46.63 31.47 3.09
CA GLY A 196 48.00 31.07 3.42
C GLY A 196 49.07 31.87 2.65
N ALA A 197 48.83 32.19 1.37
CA ALA A 197 49.72 33.05 0.59
C ALA A 197 49.74 34.49 1.13
N ARG A 198 48.59 35.04 1.53
CA ARG A 198 48.50 36.36 2.20
C ARG A 198 49.23 36.39 3.53
N MET A 199 49.11 35.34 4.35
CA MET A 199 49.83 35.24 5.62
C MET A 199 51.35 35.16 5.42
N ARG A 200 51.82 34.46 4.39
CA ARG A 200 53.26 34.42 4.03
C ARG A 200 53.79 35.78 3.56
N ASP A 201 53.01 36.50 2.74
CA ASP A 201 53.38 37.86 2.30
C ASP A 201 53.42 38.85 3.49
N GLN A 202 52.48 38.73 4.43
CA GLN A 202 52.49 39.52 5.67
C GLN A 202 53.67 39.17 6.59
N ALA A 203 54.02 37.88 6.71
CA ALA A 203 55.18 37.45 7.48
C ALA A 203 56.50 37.97 6.88
N LEU A 204 56.65 37.93 5.55
CA LEU A 204 57.82 38.50 4.84
C LEU A 204 57.91 40.02 5.02
N LYS A 205 56.79 40.73 4.99
CA LYS A 205 56.74 42.18 5.27
C LYS A 205 57.08 42.51 6.73
N MET A 206 56.65 41.70 7.70
CA MET A 206 57.03 41.84 9.11
C MET A 206 58.53 41.57 9.33
N GLU A 207 59.09 40.54 8.69
CA GLU A 207 60.55 40.26 8.71
C GLU A 207 61.35 41.42 8.11
N HIS A 208 60.93 41.97 6.97
CA HIS A 208 61.56 43.16 6.37
C HIS A 208 61.43 44.40 7.27
N ALA A 209 60.29 44.62 7.90
CA ALA A 209 60.10 45.72 8.85
C ALA A 209 61.00 45.56 10.10
N LYS A 210 61.19 44.32 10.57
CA LYS A 210 62.10 44.00 11.68
C LYS A 210 63.56 44.25 11.30
N HIS A 211 63.98 43.91 10.08
CA HIS A 211 65.32 44.22 9.55
C HIS A 211 65.56 45.73 9.39
N ILE A 212 64.54 46.49 8.99
CA ILE A 212 64.62 47.96 8.90
C ILE A 212 64.70 48.59 10.31
N GLN A 213 63.99 48.05 11.31
CA GLN A 213 64.10 48.49 12.70
C GLN A 213 65.45 48.12 13.35
N THR A 214 66.08 47.00 12.99
CA THR A 214 67.42 46.65 13.48
C THR A 214 68.53 47.43 12.78
N ALA A 215 68.34 47.86 11.53
CA ALA A 215 69.26 48.75 10.82
C ALA A 215 69.13 50.23 11.25
N GLY A 216 68.06 50.60 11.97
CA GLY A 216 67.83 51.95 12.48
C GLY A 216 68.22 52.17 13.95
N ALA A 217 68.81 51.19 14.62
CA ALA A 217 69.06 51.19 16.07
C ALA A 217 70.54 51.35 16.46
N ASP A 218 71.34 52.05 15.67
CA ASP A 218 72.66 52.55 16.06
C ASP A 218 72.67 54.09 16.07
N SER A 219 72.02 54.71 17.06
CA SER A 219 72.42 56.03 17.59
C SER A 219 71.73 56.38 18.92
N VAL A 220 72.55 56.42 19.98
CA VAL A 220 72.54 57.35 21.14
C VAL A 220 71.38 57.29 22.17
N ASP A 221 71.71 56.60 23.27
CA ASP A 221 71.69 56.96 24.70
C ASP A 221 70.64 57.89 25.37
N GLU A 222 70.35 57.47 26.61
CA GLU A 222 70.03 58.21 27.84
C GLU A 222 68.57 58.49 28.24
N GLY A 223 68.14 57.75 29.28
CA GLY A 223 67.50 58.38 30.45
C GLY A 223 66.03 58.07 30.76
N THR A 224 65.85 57.40 31.91
CA THR A 224 64.80 57.65 32.94
C THR A 224 63.70 56.59 33.13
N LYS A 225 63.65 56.14 34.39
CA LYS A 225 62.73 55.19 35.05
C LYS A 225 61.27 55.67 35.05
N VAL A 226 60.30 54.75 35.10
CA VAL A 226 59.19 54.68 36.10
C VAL A 226 58.33 53.42 35.85
N ALA A 227 57.88 52.80 36.94
CA ALA A 227 57.14 51.54 37.05
C ALA A 227 55.62 51.63 36.76
N LYS A 228 54.99 50.52 36.35
CA LYS A 228 53.70 50.02 36.90
C LYS A 228 53.32 48.59 36.44
N GLU A 229 52.60 47.93 37.34
CA GLU A 229 52.13 46.53 37.42
C GLU A 229 51.16 46.02 36.33
N PRO A 230 50.87 44.69 36.29
CA PRO A 230 50.16 44.03 35.19
C PRO A 230 48.65 43.94 35.42
N HIS A 231 47.87 43.92 34.32
CA HIS A 231 46.48 43.49 34.39
C HIS A 231 46.16 42.42 33.32
N SER A 232 45.77 41.27 33.86
CA SER A 232 44.94 40.21 33.28
C SER A 232 43.79 40.73 32.42
N ASN A 233 43.36 39.96 31.41
CA ASN A 233 42.00 39.41 31.35
C ASN A 233 41.83 38.39 30.21
N ASN A 234 41.54 37.16 30.61
CA ASN A 234 40.76 36.19 29.84
C ASN A 234 39.32 36.69 29.71
N PHE A 235 38.66 36.43 28.58
CA PHE A 235 37.22 36.24 28.58
C PHE A 235 36.81 35.18 27.55
N VAL A 236 35.89 34.36 28.05
CA VAL A 236 35.05 33.28 27.52
C VAL A 236 34.64 33.44 26.05
#